data_AF-A0A5J9T158-F1
#
_entry.id   AF-A0A5J9T158-F1
#
_cell.length_a   1.000
_cell.length_b   1.000
_cell.length_c   1.000
_cell.angle_alpha   90.00
_cell.angle_beta   90.00
_cell.angle_gamma   90.00
#
_symmetry.space_group_name_H-M   'P 1'
#
loop_
_entity.id
_entity.type
_entity.pdbx_description
1 polymer ?
#
loop_
_entity_poly.entity_id
_entity_poly.type
_entity_poly.pdbx_seq_one_letter_code
_entity_poly.pdbx_strand_id
1 'polypeptide(L)'
;MIPSRKEPLAAIALAVISLAAIAEPQPLQRPIALRGCPDKCGNISIPYPFGMAPGCFLDGFEVTCNNTFDPPRAFLASSSSYQQNRNGSYLSNGTTASAGTYWVQPVELIDITLVRGEARAYGAISMDCAINDTYHVLRRQATLFSSPFLFSYSRNVLNVIGWKAEAELTGGLYGTKAGDSVFCGTKLLYPSFAVNGSRSGLGCCEVNLTAGVGGTTVTFARMDIPFLNISPCSYGMVVERGWYSFSSEDLYGYQNFSRKHERDMRLAIAAESAEGLAYMHCKTNTNIQHGDVKPANILLDDNFVPKISDFGISKLLSRGTTEHADNVIGDNNYMDPVYRQTGLLTNKSDVYSFGLVLFELITGKKATYGGDSNFVKTYLDTYISGIRESQGKELFGEVNGAENDIEVVNDIVLIAKECLNNDVDQRPEMNDVAERLQNIRRERKK
;
A
#
# COMPACT_ATOMS: atom_id res chain seq x y z
N MET A 1 -47.90 -83.92 -18.36
CA MET A 1 -47.47 -82.99 -17.31
C MET A 1 -47.24 -81.61 -17.94
N ILE A 2 -48.15 -80.65 -17.67
CA ILE A 2 -47.97 -79.23 -17.29
C ILE A 2 -46.78 -78.44 -17.96
N PRO A 3 -46.89 -77.13 -18.34
CA PRO A 3 -47.89 -76.39 -19.13
C PRO A 3 -47.29 -75.24 -20.04
N SER A 4 -48.15 -74.62 -20.85
CA SER A 4 -48.24 -73.19 -21.25
C SER A 4 -47.17 -72.14 -20.86
N ARG A 5 -46.73 -71.33 -21.86
CA ARG A 5 -46.53 -69.85 -21.78
C ARG A 5 -46.39 -69.28 -23.20
N LYS A 6 -47.40 -68.66 -23.83
CA LYS A 6 -47.83 -67.24 -23.76
C LYS A 6 -46.66 -66.23 -23.81
N GLU A 7 -46.46 -65.62 -24.98
CA GLU A 7 -45.88 -64.28 -25.12
C GLU A 7 -46.82 -63.24 -24.47
N PRO A 8 -46.30 -62.11 -23.93
CA PRO A 8 -46.24 -60.90 -24.77
C PRO A 8 -45.13 -59.87 -24.44
N LEU A 9 -44.89 -59.01 -25.44
CA LEU A 9 -44.48 -57.60 -25.44
C LEU A 9 -43.37 -57.08 -24.49
N ALA A 10 -42.36 -56.51 -25.14
CA ALA A 10 -41.27 -55.72 -24.59
C ALA A 10 -41.76 -54.52 -23.76
N ALA A 11 -41.22 -54.39 -22.54
CA ALA A 11 -41.23 -53.16 -21.76
C ALA A 11 -39.82 -52.57 -21.77
N ILE A 12 -39.71 -51.35 -22.31
CA ILE A 12 -38.47 -50.56 -22.29
C ILE A 12 -38.32 -49.99 -20.87
N ALA A 13 -37.32 -50.47 -20.12
CA ALA A 13 -36.89 -49.85 -18.88
C ALA A 13 -35.81 -48.80 -19.19
N LEU A 14 -36.14 -47.52 -19.04
CA LEU A 14 -35.16 -46.42 -19.04
C LEU A 14 -34.30 -46.53 -17.77
N ALA A 15 -33.04 -46.91 -17.92
CA ALA A 15 -32.05 -46.81 -16.85
C ALA A 15 -31.61 -45.34 -16.72
N VAL A 16 -32.03 -44.69 -15.63
CA VAL A 16 -31.50 -43.39 -15.22
C VAL A 16 -30.14 -43.62 -14.59
N ILE A 17 -29.06 -43.31 -15.32
CA ILE A 17 -27.70 -43.31 -14.77
C ILE A 17 -27.52 -42.02 -13.97
N SER A 18 -27.55 -42.13 -12.65
CA SER A 18 -27.15 -41.05 -11.75
C SER A 18 -25.64 -40.85 -11.85
N LEU A 19 -25.19 -39.79 -12.52
CA LEU A 19 -23.81 -39.31 -12.43
C LEU A 19 -23.57 -38.76 -11.02
N ALA A 20 -23.11 -39.62 -10.12
CA ALA A 20 -22.49 -39.17 -8.89
C ALA A 20 -21.15 -38.53 -9.28
N ALA A 21 -21.04 -37.21 -9.11
CA ALA A 21 -19.77 -36.50 -9.23
C ALA A 21 -18.82 -37.04 -8.16
N ILE A 22 -17.77 -37.74 -8.60
CA ILE A 22 -16.66 -38.11 -7.73
C ILE A 22 -15.91 -36.81 -7.47
N ALA A 23 -16.06 -36.27 -6.25
CA ALA A 23 -15.25 -35.16 -5.80
C ALA A 23 -13.79 -35.63 -5.75
N GLU A 24 -12.92 -35.01 -6.56
CA GLU A 24 -11.48 -35.19 -6.41
C GLU A 24 -11.07 -34.79 -4.99
N PRO A 25 -10.28 -35.61 -4.28
CA PRO A 25 -9.81 -35.26 -2.95
C PRO A 25 -8.93 -34.01 -3.06
N GLN A 26 -9.34 -32.94 -2.36
CA GLN A 26 -8.51 -31.75 -2.20
C GLN A 26 -7.14 -32.17 -1.65
N PRO A 27 -6.03 -31.65 -2.20
CA PRO A 27 -4.70 -32.01 -1.73
C PRO A 27 -4.57 -31.66 -0.24
N LEU A 28 -4.18 -32.66 0.56
CA LEU A 28 -3.89 -32.49 1.99
C LEU A 28 -2.82 -31.38 2.14
N GLN A 29 -3.24 -30.22 2.62
CA GLN A 29 -2.35 -29.11 2.93
C GLN A 29 -1.40 -29.58 4.03
N ARG A 30 -0.11 -29.72 3.69
CA ARG A 30 0.90 -30.05 4.70
C ARG A 30 0.94 -28.93 5.74
N PRO A 31 1.01 -29.23 7.04
CA PRO A 31 1.15 -28.20 8.06
C PRO A 31 2.39 -27.38 7.77
N ILE A 32 2.24 -26.06 7.69
CA ILE A 32 3.34 -25.14 7.42
C ILE A 32 4.08 -24.73 8.71
N ALA A 33 3.43 -24.89 9.87
CA ALA A 33 3.98 -24.67 11.20
C ALA A 33 4.06 -25.98 12.00
N LEU A 34 4.78 -25.96 13.12
CA LEU A 34 4.82 -27.10 14.04
C LEU A 34 3.43 -27.40 14.63
N ARG A 35 3.20 -28.66 15.03
CA ARG A 35 1.90 -29.08 15.56
C ARG A 35 1.56 -28.31 16.84
N GLY A 36 0.40 -27.65 16.84
CA GLY A 36 -0.06 -26.82 17.98
C GLY A 36 0.45 -25.39 17.96
N CYS A 37 1.21 -24.99 16.92
CA CYS A 37 1.69 -23.63 16.74
C CYS A 37 0.76 -22.83 15.82
N PRO A 38 0.48 -21.55 16.15
CA PRO A 38 -0.23 -20.66 15.24
C PRO A 38 0.56 -20.46 13.94
N ASP A 39 -0.13 -20.53 12.81
CA ASP A 39 0.46 -20.49 11.47
C ASP A 39 0.11 -19.24 10.67
N LYS A 40 -0.61 -18.28 11.27
CA LYS A 40 -1.01 -17.01 10.64
C LYS A 40 -1.07 -15.85 11.64
N CYS A 41 -0.71 -14.66 11.16
CA CYS A 41 -0.97 -13.39 11.83
C CYS A 41 -1.66 -12.44 10.84
N GLY A 42 -2.92 -12.08 11.08
CA GLY A 42 -3.71 -11.37 10.08
C GLY A 42 -3.71 -12.14 8.75
N ASN A 43 -3.19 -11.51 7.70
CA ASN A 43 -3.16 -12.08 6.34
C ASN A 43 -1.86 -12.82 5.98
N ILE A 44 -0.82 -12.75 6.81
CA ILE A 44 0.48 -13.38 6.54
C ILE A 44 0.54 -14.79 7.15
N SER A 45 1.05 -15.74 6.37
CA SER A 45 1.36 -17.09 6.83
C SER A 45 2.71 -17.12 7.56
N ILE A 46 2.77 -17.78 8.71
CA ILE A 46 3.94 -17.90 9.59
C ILE A 46 4.39 -19.36 9.61
N PRO A 47 5.20 -19.79 8.62
CA PRO A 47 5.64 -21.17 8.54
C PRO A 47 6.94 -21.39 9.34
N TYR A 48 7.15 -22.60 9.86
CA TYR A 48 8.40 -22.95 10.54
C TYR A 48 9.60 -22.82 9.56
N PRO A 49 10.69 -22.14 9.90
CA PRO A 49 11.21 -21.87 11.26
C PRO A 49 10.66 -20.64 11.97
N PHE A 50 9.76 -19.86 11.37
CA PHE A 50 9.11 -18.73 12.03
C PHE A 50 7.99 -19.20 12.96
N GLY A 51 7.74 -18.43 14.01
CA GLY A 51 6.71 -18.78 14.98
C GLY A 51 6.42 -17.67 15.99
N MET A 52 5.20 -17.71 16.54
CA MET A 52 4.66 -16.64 17.38
C MET A 52 4.50 -17.02 18.85
N ALA A 53 4.88 -18.25 19.21
CA ALA A 53 4.75 -18.78 20.55
C ALA A 53 6.03 -19.51 20.96
N PRO A 54 6.37 -19.55 22.26
CA PRO A 54 7.52 -20.30 22.74
C PRO A 54 7.51 -21.76 22.26
N GLY A 55 8.63 -22.22 21.70
CA GLY A 55 8.76 -23.57 21.13
C GLY A 55 8.22 -23.73 19.71
N CYS A 56 7.67 -22.66 19.09
CA CYS A 56 7.14 -22.68 17.73
C CYS A 56 8.07 -22.09 16.67
N PHE A 57 9.21 -21.53 17.07
CA PHE A 57 10.19 -20.91 16.20
C PHE A 57 11.59 -21.48 16.45
N LEU A 58 12.46 -21.35 15.45
CA LEU A 58 13.91 -21.47 15.63
C LEU A 58 14.46 -20.15 16.18
N ASP A 59 15.48 -20.21 17.04
CA ASP A 59 16.10 -19.01 17.63
C ASP A 59 16.44 -17.96 16.55
N GLY A 60 15.96 -16.73 16.74
CA GLY A 60 16.10 -15.62 15.78
C GLY A 60 15.00 -15.50 14.72
N PHE A 61 14.04 -16.44 14.66
CA PHE A 61 12.88 -16.42 13.76
C PHE A 61 11.55 -16.14 14.49
N GLU A 62 11.60 -15.59 15.70
CA GLU A 62 10.40 -15.22 16.43
C GLU A 62 9.61 -14.13 15.67
N VAL A 63 8.28 -14.21 15.72
CA VAL A 63 7.36 -13.25 15.11
C VAL A 63 6.36 -12.76 16.15
N THR A 64 6.27 -11.44 16.33
CA THR A 64 5.25 -10.80 17.15
C THR A 64 4.06 -10.47 16.28
N CYS A 65 2.89 -11.00 16.62
CA CYS A 65 1.63 -10.60 16.02
C CYS A 65 0.98 -9.49 16.84
N ASN A 66 0.93 -8.28 16.30
CA ASN A 66 0.29 -7.17 16.96
C ASN A 66 -1.20 -7.11 16.60
N ASN A 67 -2.02 -7.50 17.58
CA ASN A 67 -3.49 -7.54 17.48
C ASN A 67 -4.15 -6.17 17.74
N THR A 68 -3.39 -5.10 17.99
CA THR A 68 -3.97 -3.74 18.08
C THR A 68 -4.33 -3.16 16.71
N PHE A 69 -3.87 -3.80 15.63
CA PHE A 69 -4.23 -3.46 14.25
C PHE A 69 -5.33 -4.37 13.75
N ASP A 70 -6.15 -3.88 12.82
CA ASP A 70 -7.20 -4.63 12.15
C ASP A 70 -7.03 -4.53 10.62
N PRO A 71 -6.60 -5.62 9.94
CA PRO A 71 -6.23 -6.91 10.50
C PRO A 71 -4.90 -6.88 11.31
N PRO A 72 -4.64 -7.88 12.17
CA PRO A 72 -3.38 -7.97 12.92
C PRO A 72 -2.14 -7.93 12.03
N ARG A 73 -1.09 -7.25 12.49
CA ARG A 73 0.16 -7.05 11.73
C ARG A 73 1.29 -7.88 12.32
N ALA A 74 2.08 -8.54 11.47
CA ALA A 74 3.20 -9.36 11.89
C ALA A 74 4.51 -8.57 11.86
N PHE A 75 5.34 -8.79 12.88
CA PHE A 75 6.64 -8.16 12.99
C PHE A 75 7.68 -9.20 13.36
N LEU A 76 8.87 -9.09 12.77
CA LEU A 76 10.03 -9.85 13.24
C LEU A 76 10.30 -9.47 14.69
N ALA A 77 10.30 -10.48 15.56
CA ALA A 77 10.59 -10.35 16.97
C ALA A 77 12.04 -10.78 17.22
N SER A 78 12.82 -9.82 17.64
CA SER A 78 14.02 -9.99 18.46
C SER A 78 13.81 -9.00 19.58
N SER A 79 14.53 -9.15 20.69
CA SER A 79 14.61 -8.13 21.73
C SER A 79 15.01 -6.78 21.09
N SER A 80 14.00 -6.02 20.68
CA SER A 80 14.00 -4.60 20.41
C SER A 80 15.01 -4.06 19.41
N SER A 81 15.55 -4.77 18.41
CA SER A 81 16.74 -4.22 17.69
C SER A 81 16.79 -4.32 16.17
N TYR A 82 15.68 -4.66 15.50
CA TYR A 82 15.72 -4.76 14.04
C TYR A 82 15.64 -3.44 13.28
N GLN A 83 15.03 -2.40 13.85
CA GLN A 83 15.15 -1.05 13.34
C GLN A 83 15.62 -0.11 14.42
N GLN A 84 16.77 0.52 14.19
CA GLN A 84 17.31 1.58 15.03
C GLN A 84 16.97 2.93 14.42
N ASN A 85 16.39 3.80 15.23
CA ASN A 85 15.99 5.13 14.82
C ASN A 85 16.66 6.15 15.71
N ARG A 86 17.28 7.14 15.07
CA ARG A 86 17.88 8.27 15.76
C ARG A 86 17.52 9.55 15.04
N ASN A 87 16.83 10.42 15.76
CA ASN A 87 16.72 11.81 15.35
C ASN A 87 17.97 12.54 15.79
N GLY A 88 18.37 13.54 15.02
CA GLY A 88 19.44 14.44 15.38
C GLY A 88 19.30 15.74 14.66
N SER A 89 20.10 16.68 15.09
CA SER A 89 20.29 17.93 14.37
C SER A 89 21.73 18.38 14.46
N TYR A 90 22.17 19.16 13.48
CA TYR A 90 23.51 19.72 13.51
C TYR A 90 23.53 21.07 12.80
N LEU A 91 24.49 21.91 13.19
CA LEU A 91 24.76 23.14 12.45
C LEU A 91 25.62 22.86 11.22
N SER A 92 25.35 23.54 10.11
CA SER A 92 26.10 23.37 8.84
C SER A 92 27.61 23.56 8.99
N ASN A 93 28.04 24.43 9.90
CA ASN A 93 29.45 24.64 10.26
C ASN A 93 30.11 23.48 11.05
N GLY A 94 29.36 22.43 11.39
CA GLY A 94 29.85 21.20 12.02
C GLY A 94 30.29 21.32 13.47
N THR A 95 30.02 22.45 14.13
CA THR A 95 30.51 22.75 15.49
C THR A 95 29.60 22.24 16.61
N THR A 96 28.31 22.03 16.32
CA THR A 96 27.35 21.45 17.26
C THR A 96 26.50 20.40 16.56
N ALA A 97 26.47 19.20 17.13
CA ALA A 97 25.58 18.12 16.73
C ALA A 97 24.82 17.66 17.97
N SER A 98 23.50 17.82 17.95
CA SER A 98 22.62 17.26 18.97
C SER A 98 22.23 15.85 18.55
N ALA A 99 22.66 14.87 19.34
CA ALA A 99 22.07 13.54 19.27
C ALA A 99 20.67 13.63 19.91
N GLY A 100 19.64 13.63 19.08
CA GLY A 100 18.26 13.58 19.52
C GLY A 100 17.87 12.19 20.01
N THR A 101 16.55 11.98 20.14
CA THR A 101 15.97 10.75 20.68
C THR A 101 16.40 9.52 19.89
N TYR A 102 16.83 8.49 20.61
CA TYR A 102 17.08 7.15 20.08
C TYR A 102 15.95 6.23 20.49
N TRP A 103 15.42 5.46 19.55
CA TRP A 103 14.45 4.41 19.84
C TRP A 103 14.60 3.28 18.84
N VAL A 104 13.97 2.17 19.18
CA VAL A 104 14.00 0.96 18.38
C VAL A 104 12.58 0.52 18.10
N GLN A 105 12.39 -0.08 16.94
CA GLN A 105 11.10 -0.63 16.54
C GLN A 105 11.30 -1.98 15.87
N PRO A 106 10.31 -2.88 15.95
CA PRO A 106 10.38 -4.15 15.25
C PRO A 106 10.19 -3.92 13.75
N VAL A 107 10.70 -4.84 12.93
CA VAL A 107 10.54 -4.80 11.47
C VAL A 107 9.25 -5.48 11.10
N GLU A 108 8.38 -4.75 10.43
CA GLU A 108 7.11 -5.29 9.96
C GLU A 108 7.32 -6.20 8.74
N LEU A 109 6.71 -7.38 8.81
CA LEU A 109 6.74 -8.37 7.76
C LEU A 109 5.65 -8.08 6.72
N ILE A 110 6.02 -8.27 5.46
CA ILE A 110 5.11 -8.29 4.31
C ILE A 110 4.72 -9.74 4.04
N ASP A 111 5.71 -10.60 3.75
CA ASP A 111 5.51 -12.02 3.46
C ASP A 111 6.69 -12.88 3.93
N ILE A 112 6.46 -14.20 3.97
CA ILE A 112 7.50 -15.22 4.17
C ILE A 112 7.35 -16.28 3.08
N THR A 113 8.44 -16.56 2.36
CA THR A 113 8.50 -17.64 1.36
C THR A 113 9.65 -18.61 1.67
N LEU A 114 9.34 -19.78 2.24
CA LEU A 114 10.33 -20.81 2.53
C LEU A 114 10.97 -21.43 1.28
N VAL A 115 10.21 -21.55 0.18
CA VAL A 115 10.71 -22.13 -1.08
C VAL A 115 11.89 -21.33 -1.64
N ARG A 116 11.89 -20.01 -1.41
CA ARG A 116 12.96 -19.09 -1.80
C ARG A 116 13.95 -18.81 -0.67
N GLY A 117 13.63 -19.20 0.56
CA GLY A 117 14.39 -18.80 1.75
C GLY A 117 14.35 -17.29 2.00
N GLU A 118 13.23 -16.63 1.67
CA GLU A 118 13.10 -15.17 1.71
C GLU A 118 12.00 -14.75 2.69
N ALA A 119 12.20 -13.63 3.36
CA ALA A 119 11.16 -12.87 4.04
C ALA A 119 11.19 -11.44 3.50
N ARG A 120 10.03 -10.91 3.10
CA ARG A 120 9.89 -9.50 2.71
C ARG A 120 9.41 -8.70 3.90
N ALA A 121 9.93 -7.49 4.03
CA ALA A 121 9.67 -6.63 5.16
C ALA A 121 9.83 -5.16 4.79
N TYR A 122 9.21 -4.28 5.57
CA TYR A 122 9.36 -2.84 5.39
C TYR A 122 10.74 -2.37 5.87
N GLY A 123 11.50 -1.76 4.97
CA GLY A 123 12.79 -1.13 5.25
C GLY A 123 12.63 0.31 5.74
N ALA A 124 13.63 0.81 6.47
CA ALA A 124 13.64 2.19 6.93
C ALA A 124 14.28 3.13 5.90
N ILE A 125 13.84 4.39 5.86
CA ILE A 125 14.36 5.43 4.97
C ILE A 125 15.10 6.46 5.82
N SER A 126 16.40 6.61 5.60
CA SER A 126 17.16 7.67 6.26
C SER A 126 16.99 8.99 5.51
N MET A 127 16.99 10.10 6.25
CA MET A 127 16.91 11.44 5.66
C MET A 127 17.88 12.42 6.34
N ASP A 128 18.35 13.37 5.56
CA ASP A 128 19.04 14.58 6.01
C ASP A 128 18.37 15.78 5.36
N CYS A 129 17.71 16.59 6.17
CA CYS A 129 16.93 17.73 5.72
C CYS A 129 17.44 19.00 6.38
N ALA A 130 17.77 19.98 5.57
CA ALA A 130 18.11 21.29 6.05
C ALA A 130 16.83 22.12 6.28
N ILE A 131 16.72 22.72 7.46
CA ILE A 131 15.60 23.60 7.82
C ILE A 131 15.91 25.04 7.38
N ASN A 132 17.17 25.45 7.51
CA ASN A 132 17.68 26.74 7.07
C ASN A 132 19.20 26.63 6.86
N ASP A 133 19.82 27.70 6.33
CA ASP A 133 21.24 27.71 5.90
C ASP A 133 22.24 27.26 6.97
N THR A 134 21.81 27.30 8.23
CA THR A 134 22.62 26.94 9.39
C THR A 134 22.22 25.64 10.06
N TYR A 135 21.01 25.11 9.86
CA TYR A 135 20.46 24.07 10.72
C TYR A 135 19.88 22.89 9.92
N HIS A 136 20.38 21.70 10.25
CA HIS A 136 19.94 20.44 9.67
C HIS A 136 19.22 19.58 10.70
N VAL A 137 18.21 18.85 10.24
CA VAL A 137 17.58 17.74 10.95
C VAL A 137 17.86 16.46 10.19
N LEU A 138 18.29 15.48 10.94
CA LEU A 138 18.65 14.19 10.41
C LEU A 138 17.82 13.12 11.11
N ARG A 139 17.33 12.17 10.32
CA ARG A 139 16.72 10.95 10.79
C ARG A 139 17.52 9.78 10.24
N ARG A 140 18.40 9.23 11.08
CA ARG A 140 19.12 8.01 10.78
C ARG A 140 18.25 6.84 11.17
N GLN A 141 17.78 6.11 10.18
CA GLN A 141 17.06 4.86 10.40
C GLN A 141 17.87 3.73 9.79
N ALA A 142 18.21 2.75 10.62
CA ALA A 142 18.94 1.57 10.21
C ALA A 142 18.04 0.36 10.35
N THR A 143 17.80 -0.35 9.25
CA THR A 143 17.31 -1.73 9.33
C THR A 143 18.52 -2.62 9.59
N LEU A 144 18.51 -3.28 10.74
CA LEU A 144 19.53 -4.21 11.19
C LEU A 144 18.89 -5.57 11.36
N PHE A 145 19.58 -6.63 10.99
CA PHE A 145 19.21 -7.98 11.39
C PHE A 145 20.24 -8.45 12.40
N SER A 146 19.89 -8.39 13.70
CA SER A 146 20.65 -9.04 14.78
C SER A 146 20.37 -10.55 14.83
N SER A 147 20.02 -11.14 13.69
CA SER A 147 19.38 -12.44 13.54
C SER A 147 19.88 -13.12 12.25
N PRO A 148 19.33 -14.26 11.81
CA PRO A 148 19.86 -15.02 10.67
C PRO A 148 19.51 -14.40 9.31
N PHE A 149 18.93 -13.20 9.26
CA PHE A 149 18.53 -12.55 8.02
C PHE A 149 19.63 -11.68 7.42
N LEU A 150 19.67 -11.64 6.09
CA LEU A 150 20.54 -10.79 5.29
C LEU A 150 19.71 -10.08 4.23
N PHE A 151 20.17 -8.92 3.76
CA PHE A 151 19.58 -8.31 2.57
C PHE A 151 19.88 -9.17 1.34
N SER A 152 18.88 -9.28 0.45
CA SER A 152 19.05 -10.01 -0.81
C SER A 152 19.84 -9.14 -1.78
N TYR A 153 21.13 -9.40 -1.96
CA TYR A 153 21.99 -8.59 -2.83
C TYR A 153 21.55 -8.60 -4.31
N SER A 154 20.82 -9.63 -4.73
CA SER A 154 20.27 -9.76 -6.09
C SER A 154 18.94 -9.02 -6.28
N ARG A 155 18.17 -8.83 -5.19
CA ARG A 155 16.84 -8.20 -5.24
C ARG A 155 16.82 -6.80 -4.66
N ASN A 156 17.79 -6.42 -3.83
CA ASN A 156 17.85 -5.12 -3.19
C ASN A 156 18.97 -4.25 -3.76
N VAL A 157 18.73 -2.95 -3.73
CA VAL A 157 19.65 -1.90 -4.15
C VAL A 157 19.68 -0.79 -3.10
N LEU A 158 20.81 -0.08 -3.01
CA LEU A 158 20.90 1.17 -2.27
C LEU A 158 20.53 2.31 -3.23
N ASN A 159 19.51 3.07 -2.87
CA ASN A 159 19.11 4.29 -3.56
C ASN A 159 19.47 5.50 -2.72
N VAL A 160 20.08 6.49 -3.35
CA VAL A 160 20.41 7.80 -2.77
C VAL A 160 19.81 8.88 -3.64
N ILE A 161 19.06 9.78 -3.01
CA ILE A 161 18.33 10.84 -3.67
C ILE A 161 18.73 12.16 -3.03
N GLY A 162 19.04 13.14 -3.85
CA GLY A 162 19.40 14.46 -3.39
C GLY A 162 20.23 15.21 -4.41
N TRP A 163 20.39 16.50 -4.21
CA TRP A 163 21.30 17.32 -5.00
C TRP A 163 22.75 16.90 -4.77
N LYS A 164 23.18 16.99 -3.52
CA LYS A 164 24.55 16.72 -3.07
C LYS A 164 24.48 15.71 -1.92
N ALA A 165 24.04 14.51 -2.24
CA ALA A 165 23.87 13.45 -1.26
C ALA A 165 24.90 12.36 -1.51
N GLU A 166 25.67 12.03 -0.50
CA GLU A 166 26.54 10.86 -0.54
C GLU A 166 26.10 9.95 0.59
N ALA A 167 25.72 8.72 0.25
CA ALA A 167 25.43 7.72 1.24
C ALA A 167 26.42 6.58 1.18
N GLU A 168 26.99 6.28 2.34
CA GLU A 168 27.71 5.05 2.57
C GLU A 168 26.82 4.09 3.35
N LEU A 169 26.66 2.91 2.79
CA LEU A 169 26.09 1.75 3.44
C LEU A 169 27.22 0.95 4.06
N THR A 170 27.30 1.01 5.38
CA THR A 170 28.20 0.17 6.15
C THR A 170 27.42 -1.04 6.66
N GLY A 171 27.85 -2.23 6.25
CA GLY A 171 27.23 -3.49 6.64
C GLY A 171 28.30 -4.54 6.91
N GLY A 172 28.11 -5.30 7.98
CA GLY A 172 28.97 -6.43 8.32
C GLY A 172 28.20 -7.40 9.20
N LEU A 173 28.43 -8.70 9.02
CA LEU A 173 28.00 -9.71 9.98
C LEU A 173 28.81 -9.53 11.28
N TYR A 174 28.17 -9.71 12.43
CA TYR A 174 28.86 -9.82 13.72
C TYR A 174 29.96 -10.90 13.60
N GLY A 175 31.23 -10.49 13.66
CA GLY A 175 32.39 -11.41 13.56
C GLY A 175 33.00 -11.60 12.17
N THR A 176 32.45 -11.00 11.10
CA THR A 176 33.18 -10.87 9.82
C THR A 176 33.98 -9.58 9.78
N LYS A 177 35.11 -9.56 9.08
CA LYS A 177 35.87 -8.32 8.85
C LYS A 177 34.95 -7.32 8.17
N ALA A 178 34.61 -6.22 8.86
CA ALA A 178 34.03 -5.04 8.24
C ALA A 178 34.98 -4.62 7.10
N GLY A 179 34.55 -4.77 5.85
CA GLY A 179 35.45 -4.67 4.70
C GLY A 179 34.80 -4.07 3.46
N ASP A 180 33.55 -4.42 3.17
CA ASP A 180 32.87 -3.93 1.98
C ASP A 180 31.84 -2.87 2.37
N SER A 181 32.14 -1.61 2.07
CA SER A 181 31.15 -0.53 2.10
C SER A 181 30.64 -0.27 0.69
N VAL A 182 29.32 -0.06 0.59
CA VAL A 182 28.68 0.31 -0.66
C VAL A 182 28.42 1.80 -0.63
N PHE A 183 29.00 2.51 -1.58
CA PHE A 183 28.88 3.96 -1.69
C PHE A 183 28.00 4.32 -2.89
N CYS A 184 27.09 5.27 -2.69
CA CYS A 184 26.38 5.95 -3.77
C CYS A 184 26.38 7.44 -3.51
N GLY A 185 26.59 8.24 -4.56
CA GLY A 185 26.61 9.68 -4.45
C GLY A 185 25.91 10.37 -5.61
N THR A 186 25.31 11.52 -5.31
CA THR A 186 24.78 12.48 -6.26
C THR A 186 25.49 13.80 -6.04
N LYS A 187 25.81 14.49 -7.14
CA LYS A 187 26.41 15.83 -7.08
C LYS A 187 26.02 16.63 -8.30
N LEU A 188 25.00 17.46 -8.13
CA LEU A 188 24.57 18.42 -9.14
C LEU A 188 25.21 19.80 -8.92
N LEU A 189 25.27 20.62 -9.97
CA LEU A 189 25.62 22.05 -9.84
C LEU A 189 24.40 22.90 -9.50
N TYR A 190 23.22 22.52 -10.00
CA TYR A 190 21.91 23.10 -9.72
C TYR A 190 20.84 21.99 -9.73
N PRO A 191 19.72 22.12 -8.98
CA PRO A 191 18.66 21.10 -8.96
C PRO A 191 18.03 20.86 -10.33
N SER A 192 17.99 21.90 -11.18
CA SER A 192 17.48 21.85 -12.55
C SER A 192 18.28 20.93 -13.48
N PHE A 193 19.46 20.45 -13.09
CA PHE A 193 20.23 19.45 -13.84
C PHE A 193 19.86 18.01 -13.49
N ALA A 194 18.92 17.81 -12.58
CA ALA A 194 18.34 16.50 -12.33
C ALA A 194 17.66 15.96 -13.60
N VAL A 195 17.78 14.66 -13.81
CA VAL A 195 17.18 13.98 -14.98
C VAL A 195 16.24 12.90 -14.46
N ASN A 196 14.95 12.99 -14.80
CA ASN A 196 13.95 11.99 -14.44
C ASN A 196 14.40 10.59 -14.89
N GLY A 197 14.20 9.60 -14.03
CA GLY A 197 14.61 8.21 -14.25
C GLY A 197 16.12 7.95 -14.17
N SER A 198 16.96 8.97 -13.91
CA SER A 198 18.40 8.78 -13.75
C SER A 198 18.73 7.92 -12.52
N ARG A 199 19.76 7.09 -12.66
CA ARG A 199 20.29 6.20 -11.61
C ARG A 199 21.79 6.36 -11.40
N SER A 200 22.42 7.28 -12.15
CA SER A 200 23.88 7.39 -12.28
C SER A 200 24.46 8.61 -11.57
N GLY A 201 23.71 9.24 -10.65
CA GLY A 201 24.16 10.38 -9.86
C GLY A 201 23.56 11.74 -10.26
N LEU A 202 22.70 11.80 -11.29
CA LEU A 202 22.01 13.03 -11.71
C LEU A 202 20.71 13.23 -10.91
N GLY A 203 20.85 13.47 -9.61
CA GLY A 203 19.74 13.62 -8.65
C GLY A 203 19.35 12.33 -7.94
N CYS A 204 19.61 11.18 -8.56
CA CYS A 204 19.50 9.86 -7.95
C CYS A 204 20.69 8.96 -8.33
N CYS A 205 21.15 8.17 -7.37
CA CYS A 205 22.16 7.15 -7.50
C CYS A 205 21.59 5.81 -7.03
N GLU A 206 21.67 4.78 -7.87
CA GLU A 206 21.31 3.38 -7.54
C GLU A 206 22.57 2.52 -7.61
N VAL A 207 22.83 1.73 -6.57
CA VAL A 207 23.98 0.79 -6.55
C VAL A 207 23.58 -0.56 -5.98
N ASN A 208 24.16 -1.62 -6.53
CA ASN A 208 23.94 -2.99 -6.07
C ASN A 208 24.58 -3.21 -4.70
N LEU A 209 23.95 -4.05 -3.89
CA LEU A 209 24.53 -4.50 -2.62
C LEU A 209 25.57 -5.61 -2.85
N THR A 210 26.43 -5.82 -1.88
CA THR A 210 27.35 -6.97 -1.80
C THR A 210 26.73 -8.11 -1.00
N ALA A 211 27.21 -9.34 -1.22
CA ALA A 211 26.75 -10.50 -0.47
C ALA A 211 27.19 -10.40 1.01
N GLY A 212 26.34 -10.88 1.94
CA GLY A 212 26.69 -10.94 3.37
C GLY A 212 26.34 -9.69 4.19
N VAL A 213 25.58 -8.75 3.65
CA VAL A 213 25.15 -7.53 4.37
C VAL A 213 23.94 -7.82 5.26
N GLY A 214 24.17 -7.91 6.59
CA GLY A 214 23.16 -8.19 7.63
C GLY A 214 22.65 -6.96 8.39
N GLY A 215 23.09 -5.76 8.01
CA GLY A 215 22.65 -4.53 8.65
C GLY A 215 23.06 -3.34 7.82
N THR A 216 22.22 -2.31 7.81
CA THR A 216 22.40 -1.17 6.93
C THR A 216 22.19 0.11 7.70
N THR A 217 23.24 0.92 7.79
CA THR A 217 23.10 2.33 8.15
C THR A 217 23.46 3.16 6.94
N VAL A 218 22.56 4.05 6.56
CA VAL A 218 22.80 5.07 5.53
C VAL A 218 23.34 6.30 6.25
N THR A 219 24.56 6.72 5.89
CA THR A 219 25.17 7.93 6.44
C THR A 219 25.34 8.97 5.36
N PHE A 220 24.87 10.20 5.59
CA PHE A 220 25.00 11.29 4.64
C PHE A 220 26.28 12.10 4.88
N ALA A 221 26.97 12.50 3.80
CA ALA A 221 28.05 13.47 3.89
C ALA A 221 27.53 14.85 4.33
N ARG A 222 28.36 15.61 5.07
CA ARG A 222 28.03 16.98 5.46
C ARG A 222 27.94 17.87 4.22
N MET A 223 26.81 18.57 4.09
CA MET A 223 26.53 19.37 2.91
C MET A 223 26.76 20.87 3.19
N ASP A 224 27.75 21.48 2.52
CA ASP A 224 27.77 22.93 2.30
C ASP A 224 26.89 23.26 1.09
N ILE A 225 25.78 23.98 1.27
CA ILE A 225 24.76 24.20 0.23
C ILE A 225 24.39 25.69 0.08
N PRO A 226 24.60 26.31 -1.10
CA PRO A 226 24.17 27.70 -1.37
C PRO A 226 22.68 27.89 -1.73
N PHE A 227 21.86 26.83 -1.72
CA PHE A 227 20.53 26.79 -2.37
C PHE A 227 19.49 25.96 -1.60
N LEU A 228 19.61 26.02 -0.28
CA LEU A 228 18.91 25.16 0.65
C LEU A 228 17.38 25.30 0.62
N ASN A 229 16.87 26.50 0.31
CA ASN A 229 15.44 26.79 0.25
C ASN A 229 14.69 26.00 -0.83
N ILE A 230 15.41 25.46 -1.82
CA ILE A 230 14.82 24.80 -2.98
C ILE A 230 14.85 23.28 -2.81
N SER A 231 15.99 22.73 -2.40
CA SER A 231 16.21 21.28 -2.23
C SER A 231 16.76 20.99 -0.84
N PRO A 232 15.89 20.98 0.20
CA PRO A 232 16.35 20.89 1.57
C PRO A 232 16.76 19.48 1.97
N CYS A 233 16.21 18.45 1.33
CA CYS A 233 16.28 17.07 1.81
C CYS A 233 17.05 16.14 0.88
N SER A 234 17.81 15.25 1.50
CA SER A 234 18.42 14.07 0.90
C SER A 234 17.91 12.81 1.58
N TYR A 235 17.80 11.73 0.81
CA TYR A 235 17.26 10.46 1.27
C TYR A 235 18.18 9.33 0.88
N GLY A 236 18.18 8.27 1.68
CA GLY A 236 18.92 7.07 1.39
C GLY A 236 18.23 5.87 2.00
N MET A 237 18.09 4.82 1.19
CA MET A 237 17.25 3.68 1.50
C MET A 237 17.75 2.41 0.80
N VAL A 238 17.52 1.27 1.43
CA VAL A 238 17.71 -0.04 0.83
C VAL A 238 16.34 -0.61 0.50
N VAL A 239 16.08 -0.79 -0.79
CA VAL A 239 14.75 -1.15 -1.31
C VAL A 239 14.86 -2.27 -2.34
N GLU A 240 13.73 -2.87 -2.70
CA GLU A 240 13.68 -3.82 -3.80
C GLU A 240 14.01 -3.12 -5.14
N ARG A 241 14.73 -3.81 -6.02
CA ARG A 241 15.10 -3.30 -7.33
C ARG A 241 13.85 -2.92 -8.12
N GLY A 242 13.83 -1.70 -8.63
CA GLY A 242 12.69 -1.17 -9.39
C GLY A 242 11.51 -0.71 -8.52
N TRP A 243 11.63 -0.75 -7.19
CA TRP A 243 10.61 -0.19 -6.29
C TRP A 243 10.49 1.33 -6.43
N TYR A 244 11.58 2.01 -6.75
CA TYR A 244 11.64 3.47 -6.89
C TYR A 244 12.01 3.89 -8.31
N SER A 245 11.38 4.98 -8.79
CA SER A 245 11.75 5.68 -10.02
C SER A 245 11.91 7.17 -9.72
N PHE A 246 13.10 7.70 -9.99
CA PHE A 246 13.45 9.07 -9.67
C PHE A 246 12.68 10.10 -10.52
N SER A 247 12.17 11.13 -9.88
CA SER A 247 11.70 12.37 -10.52
C SER A 247 12.43 13.57 -9.92
N SER A 248 12.75 14.57 -10.74
CA SER A 248 13.40 15.80 -10.29
C SER A 248 12.61 16.50 -9.19
N GLU A 249 11.29 16.39 -9.19
CA GLU A 249 10.40 16.92 -8.14
C GLU A 249 10.75 16.38 -6.74
N ASP A 250 11.30 15.17 -6.67
CA ASP A 250 11.67 14.50 -5.40
C ASP A 250 12.82 15.23 -4.68
N LEU A 251 13.55 16.09 -5.41
CA LEU A 251 14.58 16.94 -4.85
C LEU A 251 14.01 18.17 -4.14
N TYR A 252 12.78 18.58 -4.44
CA TYR A 252 12.25 19.87 -4.02
C TYR A 252 11.34 19.77 -2.82
N GLY A 253 11.43 20.77 -1.93
CA GLY A 253 10.56 20.90 -0.76
C GLY A 253 10.87 19.95 0.39
N TYR A 254 10.36 20.30 1.57
CA TYR A 254 10.68 19.60 2.81
C TYR A 254 9.84 18.32 2.93
N GLN A 255 10.49 17.15 2.99
CA GLN A 255 9.83 15.84 3.11
C GLN A 255 8.86 15.48 1.97
N ASN A 256 8.93 16.16 0.83
CA ASN A 256 8.03 15.92 -0.30
C ASN A 256 8.17 14.52 -0.89
N PHE A 257 9.38 13.96 -0.94
CA PHE A 257 9.62 12.57 -1.35
C PHE A 257 8.75 11.57 -0.55
N SER A 258 8.74 11.69 0.79
CA SER A 258 7.97 10.82 1.67
C SER A 258 6.46 10.98 1.46
N ARG A 259 5.99 12.22 1.31
CA ARG A 259 4.58 12.54 1.06
C ARG A 259 4.12 12.07 -0.33
N LYS A 260 4.97 12.18 -1.35
CA LYS A 260 4.69 11.76 -2.72
C LYS A 260 4.50 10.25 -2.82
N HIS A 261 5.37 9.45 -2.21
CA HIS A 261 5.24 7.99 -2.23
C HIS A 261 3.94 7.51 -1.57
N GLU A 262 3.54 8.16 -0.47
CA GLU A 262 2.26 7.87 0.17
C GLU A 262 1.07 8.18 -0.75
N ARG A 263 1.11 9.30 -1.49
CA ARG A 263 0.05 9.70 -2.43
C ARG A 263 0.01 8.83 -3.68
N ASP A 264 1.16 8.46 -4.25
CA ASP A 264 1.25 7.59 -5.43
C ASP A 264 0.70 6.20 -5.15
N MET A 265 0.97 5.68 -3.96
CA MET A 265 0.42 4.42 -3.49
C MET A 265 -1.12 4.51 -3.35
N ARG A 266 -1.64 5.58 -2.74
CA ARG A 266 -3.10 5.77 -2.61
C ARG A 266 -3.79 5.93 -3.97
N LEU A 267 -3.18 6.62 -4.93
CA LEU A 267 -3.70 6.73 -6.30
C LEU A 267 -3.68 5.38 -7.02
N ALA A 268 -2.63 4.57 -6.84
CA ALA A 268 -2.57 3.21 -7.39
C ALA A 268 -3.69 2.33 -6.82
N ILE A 269 -3.89 2.38 -5.50
CA ILE A 269 -4.98 1.68 -4.80
C ILE A 269 -6.34 2.13 -5.33
N ALA A 270 -6.56 3.44 -5.47
CA ALA A 270 -7.81 3.97 -6.02
C ALA A 270 -8.06 3.46 -7.45
N ALA A 271 -7.08 3.61 -8.34
CA ALA A 271 -7.22 3.25 -9.75
C ALA A 271 -7.48 1.75 -9.95
N GLU A 272 -6.72 0.89 -9.27
CA GLU A 272 -6.88 -0.57 -9.37
C GLU A 272 -8.15 -1.08 -8.67
N SER A 273 -8.60 -0.42 -7.60
CA SER A 273 -9.90 -0.73 -6.99
C SER A 273 -11.06 -0.35 -7.91
N ALA A 274 -10.99 0.81 -8.57
CA ALA A 274 -11.99 1.23 -9.54
C ALA A 274 -12.06 0.27 -10.73
N GLU A 275 -10.92 -0.25 -11.22
CA GLU A 275 -10.90 -1.29 -12.25
C GLU A 275 -11.59 -2.58 -11.79
N GLY A 276 -11.33 -3.01 -10.55
CA GLY A 276 -12.00 -4.17 -9.98
C GLY A 276 -13.53 -4.00 -9.93
N LEU A 277 -14.01 -2.82 -9.48
CA LEU A 277 -15.43 -2.50 -9.45
C LEU A 277 -16.03 -2.42 -10.86
N ALA A 278 -15.35 -1.74 -11.79
CA ALA A 278 -15.78 -1.64 -13.19
C ALA A 278 -15.87 -3.00 -13.88
N TYR A 279 -14.93 -3.91 -13.60
CA TYR A 279 -14.96 -5.27 -14.10
C TYR A 279 -16.25 -5.99 -13.67
N MET A 280 -16.64 -5.85 -12.40
CA MET A 280 -17.85 -6.48 -11.87
C MET A 280 -19.12 -5.93 -12.50
N HIS A 281 -19.18 -4.61 -12.70
CA HIS A 281 -20.33 -3.92 -13.29
C HIS A 281 -20.51 -4.15 -14.79
N CYS A 282 -19.41 -4.24 -15.54
CA CYS A 282 -19.49 -4.16 -17.01
C CYS A 282 -18.86 -5.34 -17.76
N LYS A 283 -18.00 -6.15 -17.12
CA LYS A 283 -17.26 -7.24 -17.79
C LYS A 283 -17.72 -8.63 -17.37
N THR A 284 -18.63 -8.72 -16.41
CA THR A 284 -19.26 -9.99 -16.02
C THR A 284 -20.61 -10.16 -16.72
N ASN A 285 -21.00 -11.41 -17.01
CA ASN A 285 -22.27 -11.71 -17.68
C ASN A 285 -23.52 -11.42 -16.83
N THR A 286 -23.35 -11.19 -15.52
CA THR A 286 -24.44 -11.06 -14.56
C THR A 286 -24.51 -9.70 -13.86
N ASN A 287 -23.68 -8.73 -14.28
CA ASN A 287 -23.59 -7.39 -13.69
C ASN A 287 -23.61 -7.40 -12.14
N ILE A 288 -22.45 -7.69 -11.54
CA ILE A 288 -22.35 -7.91 -10.09
C ILE A 288 -22.28 -6.57 -9.36
N GLN A 289 -23.29 -6.27 -8.56
CA GLN A 289 -23.33 -5.15 -7.63
C GLN A 289 -22.74 -5.58 -6.28
N HIS A 290 -21.79 -4.82 -5.74
CA HIS A 290 -21.14 -5.15 -4.49
C HIS A 290 -22.02 -4.84 -3.27
N GLY A 291 -22.55 -3.61 -3.19
CA GLY A 291 -23.45 -3.13 -2.14
C GLY A 291 -22.82 -2.77 -0.80
N ASP A 292 -21.51 -3.00 -0.61
CA ASP A 292 -20.79 -2.71 0.64
C ASP A 292 -19.35 -2.25 0.36
N VAL A 293 -19.17 -1.37 -0.63
CA VAL A 293 -17.84 -0.84 -0.98
C VAL A 293 -17.37 0.09 0.14
N LYS A 294 -16.25 -0.26 0.78
CA LYS A 294 -15.63 0.54 1.84
C LYS A 294 -14.15 0.16 2.01
N PRO A 295 -13.32 0.97 2.69
CA PRO A 295 -11.90 0.67 2.84
C PRO A 295 -11.63 -0.71 3.47
N ALA A 296 -12.45 -1.15 4.43
CA ALA A 296 -12.31 -2.46 5.07
C ALA A 296 -12.52 -3.65 4.11
N ASN A 297 -13.24 -3.44 3.00
CA ASN A 297 -13.52 -4.48 1.99
C ASN A 297 -12.59 -4.38 0.77
N ILE A 298 -11.69 -3.39 0.73
CA ILE A 298 -10.62 -3.25 -0.27
C ILE A 298 -9.31 -3.67 0.39
N LEU A 299 -8.99 -4.95 0.26
CA LEU A 299 -7.78 -5.53 0.84
C LEU A 299 -6.57 -5.18 -0.04
N LEU A 300 -5.37 -5.17 0.54
CA LEU A 300 -4.13 -4.97 -0.21
C LEU A 300 -3.30 -6.25 -0.12
N ASP A 301 -2.71 -6.66 -1.24
CA ASP A 301 -1.72 -7.74 -1.25
C ASP A 301 -0.29 -7.23 -0.95
N ASP A 302 0.69 -8.14 -0.95
CA ASP A 302 2.09 -7.88 -0.62
C ASP A 302 2.79 -6.86 -1.54
N ASN A 303 2.16 -6.52 -2.67
CA ASN A 303 2.63 -5.49 -3.60
C ASN A 303 1.74 -4.24 -3.58
N PHE A 304 0.90 -4.10 -2.55
CA PHE A 304 -0.11 -3.04 -2.42
C PHE A 304 -1.13 -3.01 -3.56
N VAL A 305 -1.31 -4.12 -4.28
CA VAL A 305 -2.35 -4.25 -5.29
C VAL A 305 -3.68 -4.51 -4.57
N PRO A 306 -4.72 -3.69 -4.80
CA PRO A 306 -5.99 -3.85 -4.13
C PRO A 306 -6.77 -5.07 -4.63
N LYS A 307 -7.52 -5.70 -3.72
CA LYS A 307 -8.41 -6.84 -3.95
C LYS A 307 -9.74 -6.54 -3.27
N ILE A 308 -10.81 -6.50 -4.06
CA ILE A 308 -12.16 -6.30 -3.53
C ILE A 308 -12.65 -7.60 -2.91
N SER A 309 -13.22 -7.50 -1.71
CA SER A 309 -13.62 -8.63 -0.88
C SER A 309 -15.00 -8.41 -0.26
N ASP A 310 -15.54 -9.45 0.39
CA ASP A 310 -16.86 -9.43 1.05
C ASP A 310 -18.08 -9.20 0.14
N PHE A 311 -18.31 -10.15 -0.76
CA PHE A 311 -19.47 -10.22 -1.64
C PHE A 311 -20.76 -10.72 -0.96
N GLY A 312 -20.92 -10.49 0.34
CA GLY A 312 -22.06 -10.98 1.11
C GLY A 312 -23.41 -10.52 0.53
N ILE A 313 -23.51 -9.24 0.17
CA ILE A 313 -24.73 -8.63 -0.39
C ILE A 313 -24.97 -9.09 -1.83
N SER A 314 -23.92 -9.12 -2.67
CA SER A 314 -24.01 -9.61 -4.06
C SER A 314 -24.57 -11.04 -4.14
N LYS A 315 -24.14 -11.91 -3.22
CA LYS A 315 -24.61 -13.30 -3.14
C LYS A 315 -26.09 -13.41 -2.73
N LEU A 316 -26.60 -12.49 -1.92
CA LEU A 316 -28.01 -12.45 -1.53
C LEU A 316 -28.90 -12.01 -2.69
N LEU A 317 -28.49 -10.98 -3.43
CA LEU A 317 -29.21 -10.50 -4.62
C LEU A 317 -29.28 -11.55 -5.74
N SER A 318 -28.19 -12.33 -5.90
CA SER A 318 -28.15 -13.42 -6.87
C SER A 318 -29.06 -14.62 -6.53
N ARG A 319 -29.54 -14.72 -5.28
CA ARG A 319 -30.34 -15.87 -4.77
C ARG A 319 -31.86 -15.64 -4.81
N GLY A 320 -32.31 -14.49 -5.30
CA GLY A 320 -33.72 -14.24 -5.57
C GLY A 320 -34.47 -13.63 -4.40
N THR A 321 -34.44 -12.30 -4.35
CA THR A 321 -35.55 -11.44 -3.93
C THR A 321 -35.40 -10.17 -4.76
N THR A 322 -36.53 -9.59 -5.16
CA THR A 322 -36.73 -8.41 -6.01
C THR A 322 -35.62 -7.35 -6.00
N GLU A 323 -35.49 -6.58 -7.10
CA GLU A 323 -34.61 -5.39 -7.20
C GLU A 323 -34.77 -4.42 -5.99
N HIS A 324 -35.89 -4.49 -5.28
CA HIS A 324 -36.13 -3.84 -4.00
C HIS A 324 -35.88 -4.82 -2.85
N ALA A 325 -34.93 -4.50 -1.97
CA ALA A 325 -34.69 -5.28 -0.76
C ALA A 325 -35.71 -4.94 0.34
N ASP A 326 -36.40 -5.94 0.90
CA ASP A 326 -37.33 -5.76 2.04
C ASP A 326 -36.65 -5.19 3.29
N ASN A 327 -35.32 -5.36 3.40
CA ASN A 327 -34.46 -4.72 4.39
C ASN A 327 -33.20 -4.19 3.69
N VAL A 328 -32.88 -2.90 3.89
CA VAL A 328 -31.64 -2.29 3.39
C VAL A 328 -30.46 -2.86 4.18
N ILE A 329 -29.47 -3.43 3.47
CA ILE A 329 -28.28 -4.06 4.07
C ILE A 329 -27.04 -3.34 3.53
N GLY A 330 -26.08 -3.05 4.41
CA GLY A 330 -24.81 -2.41 4.06
C GLY A 330 -24.28 -1.53 5.19
N ASP A 331 -23.06 -1.03 5.04
CA ASP A 331 -22.46 -0.11 6.02
C ASP A 331 -23.09 1.29 5.94
N ASN A 332 -23.78 1.71 7.01
CA ASN A 332 -24.46 3.00 7.08
C ASN A 332 -23.55 4.22 6.82
N ASN A 333 -22.24 4.09 6.99
CA ASN A 333 -21.32 5.21 6.76
C ASN A 333 -20.95 5.36 5.28
N TYR A 334 -21.00 4.28 4.51
CA TYR A 334 -20.62 4.26 3.09
C TYR A 334 -21.81 4.08 2.15
N MET A 335 -22.99 3.79 2.72
CA MET A 335 -24.22 3.50 2.00
C MET A 335 -24.76 4.70 1.23
N ASP A 336 -25.04 4.48 -0.05
CA ASP A 336 -25.73 5.44 -0.92
C ASP A 336 -27.05 5.92 -0.31
N PRO A 337 -27.26 7.23 -0.11
CA PRO A 337 -28.49 7.76 0.46
C PRO A 337 -29.72 7.44 -0.39
N VAL A 338 -29.56 7.31 -1.71
CA VAL A 338 -30.66 6.94 -2.61
C VAL A 338 -31.02 5.47 -2.38
N TYR A 339 -30.04 4.56 -2.37
CA TYR A 339 -30.26 3.15 -2.01
C TYR A 339 -30.90 2.99 -0.63
N ARG A 340 -30.44 3.76 0.37
CA ARG A 340 -31.02 3.75 1.72
C ARG A 340 -32.50 4.11 1.72
N GLN A 341 -32.90 5.05 0.88
CA GLN A 341 -34.27 5.54 0.82
C GLN A 341 -35.19 4.64 -0.04
N THR A 342 -34.69 4.15 -1.17
CA THR A 342 -35.49 3.42 -2.16
C THR A 342 -35.43 1.90 -1.97
N GLY A 343 -34.41 1.39 -1.28
CA GLY A 343 -34.11 -0.03 -1.18
C GLY A 343 -33.61 -0.66 -2.49
N LEU A 344 -33.37 0.14 -3.53
CA LEU A 344 -32.93 -0.30 -4.86
C LEU A 344 -31.41 -0.20 -4.97
N LEU A 345 -30.72 -1.34 -4.95
CA LEU A 345 -29.28 -1.37 -5.16
C LEU A 345 -28.98 -1.33 -6.66
N THR A 346 -28.07 -0.45 -7.07
CA THR A 346 -27.62 -0.32 -8.45
C THR A 346 -26.10 -0.26 -8.53
N ASN A 347 -25.54 -0.38 -9.73
CA ASN A 347 -24.12 -0.14 -9.98
C ASN A 347 -23.71 1.27 -9.52
N LYS A 348 -24.62 2.25 -9.64
CA LYS A 348 -24.42 3.63 -9.20
C LYS A 348 -24.39 3.80 -7.68
N SER A 349 -24.91 2.83 -6.92
CA SER A 349 -24.77 2.81 -5.47
C SER A 349 -23.34 2.46 -5.06
N ASP A 350 -22.70 1.51 -5.74
CA ASP A 350 -21.28 1.22 -5.56
C ASP A 350 -20.38 2.42 -5.96
N VAL A 351 -20.77 3.17 -7.01
CA VAL A 351 -20.09 4.42 -7.40
C VAL A 351 -20.10 5.45 -6.27
N TYR A 352 -21.25 5.65 -5.61
CA TYR A 352 -21.34 6.57 -4.48
C TYR A 352 -20.43 6.13 -3.32
N SER A 353 -20.52 4.85 -2.93
CA SER A 353 -19.70 4.30 -1.85
C SER A 353 -18.20 4.41 -2.17
N PHE A 354 -17.80 4.18 -3.42
CA PHE A 354 -16.42 4.39 -3.87
C PHE A 354 -15.99 5.87 -3.84
N GLY A 355 -16.91 6.81 -4.12
CA GLY A 355 -16.65 8.25 -3.95
C GLY A 355 -16.25 8.62 -2.52
N LEU A 356 -16.82 7.97 -1.51
CA LEU A 356 -16.41 8.14 -0.10
C LEU A 356 -15.03 7.54 0.16
N VAL A 357 -14.69 6.40 -0.46
CA VAL A 357 -13.33 5.81 -0.40
C VAL A 357 -12.30 6.77 -1.01
N LEU A 358 -12.59 7.37 -2.17
CA LEU A 358 -11.71 8.36 -2.80
C LEU A 358 -11.48 9.56 -1.88
N PHE A 359 -12.54 10.06 -1.23
CA PHE A 359 -12.42 11.13 -0.25
C PHE A 359 -11.47 10.78 0.89
N GLU A 360 -11.57 9.58 1.47
CA GLU A 360 -10.66 9.15 2.55
C GLU A 360 -9.21 9.01 2.07
N LEU A 361 -9.00 8.48 0.86
CA LEU A 361 -7.66 8.33 0.28
C LEU A 361 -7.01 9.70 0.03
N ILE A 362 -7.76 10.68 -0.45
CA ILE A 362 -7.25 12.04 -0.71
C ILE A 362 -6.94 12.77 0.61
N THR A 363 -7.86 12.72 1.57
CA THR A 363 -7.78 13.54 2.79
C THR A 363 -7.01 12.87 3.92
N GLY A 364 -6.88 11.54 3.91
CA GLY A 364 -6.40 10.76 5.05
C GLY A 364 -7.34 10.81 6.27
N LYS A 365 -8.55 11.36 6.13
CA LYS A 365 -9.55 11.50 7.19
C LYS A 365 -10.67 10.50 6.94
N LYS A 366 -11.20 9.91 8.01
CA LYS A 366 -12.41 9.07 7.94
C LYS A 366 -13.59 9.89 7.43
N ALA A 367 -14.36 9.32 6.50
CA ALA A 367 -15.61 9.92 6.01
C ALA A 367 -16.68 10.05 7.11
N THR A 368 -16.47 9.40 8.26
CA THR A 368 -17.39 9.35 9.41
C THR A 368 -17.29 10.52 10.39
N TYR A 369 -16.57 11.60 10.08
CA TYR A 369 -16.44 12.73 11.01
C TYR A 369 -17.78 13.48 11.14
N GLY A 370 -18.65 13.01 12.04
CA GLY A 370 -19.92 13.65 12.42
C GLY A 370 -21.21 12.91 12.04
N GLY A 371 -21.14 11.77 11.34
CA GLY A 371 -22.34 11.01 10.93
C GLY A 371 -23.27 11.75 9.94
N ASP A 372 -22.84 12.90 9.44
CA ASP A 372 -23.57 13.74 8.50
C ASP A 372 -22.91 13.65 7.12
N SER A 373 -23.58 13.01 6.16
CA SER A 373 -23.15 12.97 4.76
C SER A 373 -22.99 14.36 4.14
N ASN A 374 -23.61 15.39 4.72
CA ASN A 374 -23.38 16.77 4.30
C ASN A 374 -21.97 17.25 4.60
N PHE A 375 -21.29 16.75 5.63
CA PHE A 375 -19.92 17.17 5.95
C PHE A 375 -18.96 16.90 4.80
N VAL A 376 -18.99 15.69 4.23
CA VAL A 376 -18.12 15.31 3.11
C VAL A 376 -18.42 16.17 1.88
N LYS A 377 -19.71 16.39 1.58
CA LYS A 377 -20.13 17.23 0.45
C LYS A 377 -19.72 18.69 0.63
N THR A 378 -19.99 19.26 1.81
CA THR A 378 -19.58 20.63 2.17
C THR A 378 -18.06 20.77 2.12
N TYR A 379 -17.30 19.77 2.57
CA TYR A 379 -15.85 19.78 2.48
C TYR A 379 -15.36 19.84 1.02
N LEU A 380 -15.90 18.97 0.16
CA LEU A 380 -15.55 18.95 -1.27
C LEU A 380 -15.96 20.25 -1.98
N ASP A 381 -17.14 20.78 -1.67
CA ASP A 381 -17.61 22.06 -2.24
C ASP A 381 -16.76 23.24 -1.78
N THR A 382 -16.37 23.27 -0.50
CA THR A 382 -15.47 24.30 0.07
C THR A 382 -14.07 24.21 -0.53
N TYR A 383 -13.58 22.99 -0.78
CA TYR A 383 -12.29 22.81 -1.45
C TYR A 383 -12.32 23.37 -2.87
N ILE A 384 -13.36 23.05 -3.65
CA ILE A 384 -13.52 23.52 -5.03
C ILE A 384 -13.72 25.04 -5.09
N SER A 385 -14.46 25.63 -4.15
CA SER A 385 -14.60 27.09 -4.08
C SER A 385 -13.29 27.76 -3.68
N GLY A 386 -12.53 27.19 -2.73
CA GLY A 386 -11.23 27.69 -2.30
C GLY A 386 -10.14 27.63 -3.39
N ILE A 387 -10.24 26.69 -4.34
CA ILE A 387 -9.39 26.66 -5.55
C ILE A 387 -9.68 27.86 -6.46
N ARG A 388 -10.96 28.24 -6.61
CA ARG A 388 -11.37 29.38 -7.44
C ARG A 388 -10.96 30.73 -6.86
N GLU A 389 -10.77 30.81 -5.54
CA GLU A 389 -10.45 32.06 -4.83
C GLU A 389 -9.00 32.14 -4.29
N SER A 390 -8.10 31.25 -4.71
CA SER A 390 -6.67 31.25 -4.30
C SER A 390 -6.39 31.06 -2.79
N GLN A 391 -7.29 30.39 -2.05
CA GLN A 391 -7.15 30.11 -0.60
C GLN A 391 -7.18 28.62 -0.19
N GLY A 392 -7.19 27.67 -1.13
CA GLY A 392 -7.21 26.22 -0.83
C GLY A 392 -5.97 25.62 -0.12
N LYS A 393 -5.06 26.43 0.41
CA LYS A 393 -3.79 26.00 1.03
C LYS A 393 -3.89 25.59 2.50
N GLU A 394 -4.91 26.02 3.24
CA GLU A 394 -5.01 25.77 4.69
C GLU A 394 -5.78 24.49 5.10
N LEU A 395 -6.63 23.94 4.23
CA LEU A 395 -7.49 22.80 4.62
C LEU A 395 -6.81 21.42 4.54
N PHE A 396 -5.69 21.36 3.83
CA PHE A 396 -4.83 20.20 3.71
C PHE A 396 -3.53 20.54 4.41
N GLY A 397 -3.08 19.73 5.36
CA GLY A 397 -1.78 19.92 6.00
C GLY A 397 -0.73 20.25 4.93
N GLU A 398 -0.24 21.49 4.96
CA GLU A 398 0.69 22.12 4.02
C GLU A 398 0.80 21.41 2.65
N VAL A 399 -0.10 21.71 1.72
CA VAL A 399 0.14 21.43 0.29
C VAL A 399 1.15 22.47 -0.22
N ASN A 400 2.40 22.32 0.20
CA ASN A 400 3.57 22.88 -0.47
C ASN A 400 4.06 21.87 -1.52
N GLY A 401 3.17 21.53 -2.46
CA GLY A 401 3.47 20.68 -3.61
C GLY A 401 3.68 21.53 -4.87
N ALA A 402 4.35 20.97 -5.87
CA ALA A 402 4.44 21.57 -7.20
C ALA A 402 3.03 21.76 -7.81
N GLU A 403 2.88 22.68 -8.76
CA GLU A 403 1.62 23.00 -9.46
C GLU A 403 0.92 21.73 -10.01
N ASN A 404 1.72 20.77 -10.48
CA ASN A 404 1.31 19.45 -10.98
C ASN A 404 0.66 18.54 -9.91
N ASP A 405 1.13 18.60 -8.65
CA ASP A 405 0.52 17.82 -7.55
C ASP A 405 -0.85 18.39 -7.14
N ILE A 406 -1.06 19.70 -7.34
CA ILE A 406 -2.35 20.35 -7.06
C ILE A 406 -3.36 19.95 -8.14
N GLU A 407 -2.96 19.92 -9.41
CA GLU A 407 -3.81 19.50 -10.53
C GLU A 407 -4.28 18.04 -10.38
N VAL A 408 -3.38 17.12 -10.06
CA VAL A 408 -3.73 15.71 -9.80
C VAL A 408 -4.73 15.56 -8.66
N VAL A 409 -4.55 16.28 -7.55
CA VAL A 409 -5.50 16.22 -6.43
C VAL A 409 -6.85 16.83 -6.82
N ASN A 410 -6.86 17.90 -7.62
CA ASN A 410 -8.08 18.52 -8.11
C ASN A 410 -8.89 17.55 -8.97
N ASP A 411 -8.25 16.82 -9.87
CA ASP A 411 -8.93 15.86 -10.74
C ASP A 411 -9.56 14.71 -9.94
N ILE A 412 -8.85 14.17 -8.95
CA ILE A 412 -9.39 13.11 -8.08
C ILE A 412 -10.56 13.66 -7.23
N VAL A 413 -10.48 14.91 -6.77
CA VAL A 413 -11.58 15.55 -6.03
C VAL A 413 -12.81 15.76 -6.92
N LEU A 414 -12.63 16.17 -8.18
CA LEU A 414 -13.73 16.30 -9.13
C LEU A 414 -14.41 14.95 -9.38
N ILE A 415 -13.63 13.89 -9.60
CA ILE A 415 -14.15 12.52 -9.73
C ILE A 415 -14.97 12.14 -8.48
N ALA A 416 -14.42 12.35 -7.28
CA ALA A 416 -15.10 12.03 -6.04
C ALA A 416 -16.43 12.80 -5.89
N LYS A 417 -16.45 14.08 -6.24
CA LYS A 417 -17.68 14.90 -6.21
C LYS A 417 -18.76 14.38 -7.16
N GLU A 418 -18.39 14.00 -8.38
CA GLU A 418 -19.32 13.44 -9.35
C GLU A 418 -19.90 12.09 -8.87
N CYS A 419 -19.05 11.24 -8.28
CA CYS A 419 -19.49 9.97 -7.69
C CYS A 419 -20.51 10.17 -6.56
N LEU A 420 -20.36 11.24 -5.77
CA LEU A 420 -21.19 11.57 -4.60
C LEU A 420 -22.44 12.39 -4.95
N ASN A 421 -22.83 12.45 -6.22
CA ASN A 421 -24.04 13.17 -6.62
C ASN A 421 -25.30 12.49 -6.07
N ASN A 422 -26.27 13.28 -5.62
CA ASN A 422 -27.57 12.76 -5.18
C ASN A 422 -28.47 12.39 -6.36
N ASP A 423 -28.26 13.03 -7.50
CA ASP A 423 -28.87 12.62 -8.76
C ASP A 423 -28.09 11.43 -9.33
N VAL A 424 -28.71 10.25 -9.31
CA VAL A 424 -28.10 8.96 -9.70
C VAL A 424 -27.68 8.96 -11.17
N ASP A 425 -28.44 9.66 -12.02
CA ASP A 425 -28.18 9.73 -13.46
C ASP A 425 -26.96 10.60 -13.77
N GLN A 426 -26.61 11.52 -12.87
CA GLN A 426 -25.42 12.37 -12.98
C GLN A 426 -24.15 11.71 -12.44
N ARG A 427 -24.25 10.54 -11.79
CA ARG A 427 -23.06 9.79 -11.37
C ARG A 427 -22.41 9.14 -12.59
N PRO A 428 -21.07 9.15 -12.70
CA PRO A 428 -20.38 8.46 -13.79
C PRO A 428 -20.58 6.94 -13.71
N GLU A 429 -20.29 6.23 -14.80
CA GLU A 429 -20.11 4.78 -14.71
C GLU A 429 -18.77 4.45 -14.06
N MET A 430 -18.69 3.31 -13.37
CA MET A 430 -17.44 2.93 -12.71
C MET A 430 -16.29 2.71 -13.72
N ASN A 431 -16.61 2.32 -14.95
CA ASN A 431 -15.62 2.24 -16.03
C ASN A 431 -15.00 3.60 -16.35
N ASP A 432 -15.80 4.68 -16.36
CA ASP A 432 -15.30 6.04 -16.60
C ASP A 432 -14.42 6.52 -15.44
N VAL A 433 -14.82 6.20 -14.20
CA VAL A 433 -14.03 6.48 -13.00
C VAL A 433 -12.67 5.77 -13.06
N ALA A 434 -12.67 4.48 -13.40
CA ALA A 434 -11.44 3.69 -13.52
C ALA A 434 -10.50 4.25 -14.61
N GLU A 435 -11.04 4.57 -15.79
CA GLU A 435 -10.26 5.14 -16.88
C GLU A 435 -9.62 6.49 -16.51
N ARG A 436 -10.40 7.39 -15.90
CA ARG A 436 -9.89 8.70 -15.46
C ARG A 436 -8.78 8.56 -14.41
N LEU A 437 -8.97 7.72 -13.39
CA LEU A 437 -7.94 7.47 -12.37
C LEU A 437 -6.67 6.85 -12.95
N GLN A 438 -6.80 5.94 -13.93
CA GLN A 438 -5.65 5.37 -14.63
C GLN A 438 -4.92 6.38 -15.50
N ASN A 439 -5.63 7.29 -16.16
CA ASN A 439 -5.02 8.36 -16.94
C ASN A 439 -4.20 9.29 -16.04
N ILE A 440 -4.77 9.75 -14.92
CA ILE A 440 -4.05 10.54 -13.90
C ILE A 440 -2.80 9.79 -13.41
N ARG A 441 -2.91 8.48 -13.14
CA ARG A 441 -1.78 7.63 -12.72
C ARG A 441 -0.70 7.50 -13.79
N ARG A 442 -1.05 7.42 -15.07
CA ARG A 442 -0.11 7.31 -16.19
C ARG A 442 0.60 8.62 -16.46
N GLU A 443 -0.11 9.74 -16.38
CA GLU A 443 0.46 11.08 -16.56
C GLU A 443 1.50 11.38 -15.49
N ARG A 444 1.27 10.94 -14.24
CA ARG A 444 2.23 11.07 -13.15
C ARG A 444 3.50 10.23 -13.27
N LYS A 445 3.48 9.16 -14.09
CA LYS A 445 4.64 8.28 -14.34
C LYS A 445 5.53 8.75 -15.52
N LYS A 446 5.07 9.72 -16.31
CA LYS A 446 5.85 10.35 -17.38
C LYS A 446 6.72 11.46 -16.80
#